data_AF-A0AAT9PVP9-F1
#
_entry.id   AF-A0AAT9PVP9-F1
#
_cell.length_a   1.000
_cell.length_b   1.000
_cell.length_c   1.000
_cell.angle_alpha   90.00
_cell.angle_beta   90.00
_cell.angle_gamma   90.00
#
_symmetry.space_group_name_H-M   'P 1'
#
loop_
_entity.id
_entity.type
_entity.pdbx_description
1 polymer ?
#
loop_
_entity_poly.entity_id
_entity_poly.type
_entity_poly.pdbx_seq_one_letter_code
_entity_poly.pdbx_strand_id
1 'polypeptide(L)' 'MKKMLTKELSNELKKREGIISITVEPYEKIEVGGIRVDGPAVILINQE' A
#
# COMPACT_ATOMS: atom_id res chain seq x y z
N MET A 1 18.15 10.26 -9.20
CA MET A 1 17.25 9.44 -8.36
C MET A 1 17.70 7.99 -8.45
N LYS A 2 17.82 7.29 -7.32
CA LYS A 2 18.09 5.84 -7.32
C LYS A 2 16.85 5.16 -7.91
N LYS A 3 16.99 4.43 -9.02
CA LYS A 3 15.90 3.64 -9.59
C LYS A 3 15.77 2.38 -8.73
N MET A 4 14.62 2.23 -8.08
CA MET A 4 14.26 1.06 -7.30
C MET A 4 12.94 0.53 -7.88
N LEU A 5 12.79 -0.79 -7.93
CA LEU A 5 11.52 -1.36 -8.37
C LEU A 5 10.45 -1.06 -7.31
N THR A 6 9.25 -0.70 -7.73
CA THR A 6 8.13 -0.45 -6.80
C THR A 6 7.92 -1.62 -5.84
N LYS A 7 8.12 -2.85 -6.31
CA LYS A 7 8.07 -4.06 -5.47
C LYS A 7 9.10 -4.06 -4.34
N GLU A 8 10.34 -3.67 -4.64
CA GLU A 8 11.41 -3.60 -3.63
C GLU A 8 11.10 -2.53 -2.60
N LEU A 9 10.69 -1.34 -3.06
CA LEU A 9 10.28 -0.24 -2.19
C LEU A 9 9.13 -0.65 -1.27
N SER A 10 8.07 -1.25 -1.82
CA SER A 10 6.92 -1.70 -1.02
C SER A 10 7.32 -2.75 0.01
N ASN A 11 8.23 -3.67 -0.33
CA ASN A 11 8.73 -4.68 0.61
C ASN A 11 9.57 -4.06 1.74
N GLU A 12 10.36 -3.04 1.46
CA GLU A 12 11.12 -2.32 2.49
C GLU A 12 10.21 -1.52 3.41
N LEU A 13 9.19 -0.84 2.86
CA LEU A 13 8.25 -0.05 3.64
C LEU A 13 7.39 -0.91 4.58
N LYS A 14 6.92 -2.08 4.12
CA LYS A 14 6.16 -3.04 4.94
C LYS A 14 6.86 -3.54 6.21
N LYS A 15 8.19 -3.40 6.29
CA LYS A 15 9.00 -3.86 7.43
C LYS A 15 9.15 -2.80 8.53
N ARG A 16 8.73 -1.56 8.27
CA ARG A 16 8.88 -0.46 9.23
C ARG A 16 7.77 -0.54 10.28
N GLU A 17 8.12 -0.20 11.52
CA GLU A 17 7.14 -0.03 12.60
C GLU A 17 6.14 1.07 12.22
N GLY A 18 4.90 0.95 12.69
CA GLY A 18 3.82 1.88 12.35
C GLY A 18 3.22 1.73 10.95
N ILE A 19 3.82 0.94 10.05
CA ILE A 19 3.26 0.69 8.71
C ILE A 19 2.29 -0.49 8.72
N ILE A 20 1.05 -0.24 8.30
CA ILE A 20 0.08 -1.29 7.99
C ILE A 20 -0.04 -1.49 6.48
N SER A 21 -0.36 -2.72 6.06
CA SER A 21 -0.57 -3.09 4.67
C SER A 21 -1.98 -3.63 4.47
N ILE A 22 -2.71 -3.07 3.51
CA ILE A 22 -4.03 -3.56 3.09
C ILE A 22 -3.88 -4.11 1.67
N THR A 23 -4.31 -5.35 1.47
CA THR A 23 -4.46 -5.95 0.15
C THR A 23 -5.91 -5.78 -0.28
N VAL A 24 -6.13 -5.22 -1.46
CA VAL A 24 -7.45 -5.03 -2.06
C VAL A 24 -7.57 -6.04 -3.20
N GLU A 25 -8.57 -6.91 -3.11
CA GLU A 25 -8.77 -7.98 -4.07
C GLU A 25 -9.39 -7.46 -5.39
N PRO A 26 -9.29 -8.21 -6.50
CA PRO A 26 -9.96 -7.84 -7.74
C PRO A 26 -11.46 -7.60 -7.53
N TYR A 27 -12.00 -6.56 -8.17
CA TYR A 27 -13.41 -6.12 -8.07
C TYR A 27 -13.84 -5.59 -6.69
N GLU A 28 -12.94 -5.58 -5.71
CA GLU A 28 -13.16 -4.91 -4.44
C GLU A 28 -12.96 -3.39 -4.60
N LYS A 29 -13.80 -2.62 -3.93
CA LYS A 29 -13.72 -1.16 -3.88
C LYS A 29 -13.69 -0.74 -2.42
N ILE A 30 -12.64 -0.05 -2.01
CA ILE A 30 -12.49 0.44 -0.64
C ILE A 30 -12.25 1.94 -0.61
N GLU A 31 -12.50 2.55 0.54
CA GLU A 31 -12.20 3.95 0.81
C GLU A 31 -11.23 4.07 1.98
N VAL A 32 -10.10 4.75 1.76
CA VAL A 32 -9.05 4.97 2.77
C VAL A 32 -8.76 6.46 2.81
N GLY A 33 -9.06 7.11 3.95
CA GLY A 33 -8.80 8.54 4.12
C GLY A 33 -9.46 9.43 3.06
N GLY A 34 -10.64 9.04 2.58
CA GLY A 34 -11.36 9.75 1.49
C GLY A 34 -10.89 9.40 0.07
N ILE A 35 -9.89 8.53 -0.09
CA ILE A 35 -9.43 8.05 -1.40
C ILE A 35 -10.12 6.73 -1.72
N ARG A 36 -10.82 6.69 -2.85
CA ARG A 36 -11.40 5.45 -3.39
C ARG A 36 -10.34 4.66 -4.15
N VAL A 37 -10.23 3.38 -3.83
CA VAL A 37 -9.29 2.45 -4.47
C VAL A 37 -10.06 1.27 -5.02
N ASP A 38 -9.91 1.05 -6.33
CA ASP A 38 -10.40 -0.14 -7.02
C ASP A 38 -9.27 -1.18 -7.08
N GLY A 39 -9.56 -2.43 -6.69
CA GLY A 39 -8.59 -3.52 -6.73
C GLY A 39 -8.35 -4.11 -8.13
N PRO A 40 -7.24 -4.84 -8.34
CA PRO A 40 -6.29 -5.28 -7.31
C PRO A 40 -5.26 -4.20 -6.93
N ALA A 41 -5.04 -4.00 -5.64
CA ALA A 41 -4.09 -3.00 -5.14
C ALA A 41 -3.46 -3.42 -3.80
N VAL A 42 -2.31 -2.83 -3.47
CA VAL A 42 -1.70 -2.91 -2.14
C VAL A 42 -1.53 -1.49 -1.62
N ILE A 43 -2.11 -1.19 -0.47
CA ILE A 43 -2.02 0.11 0.18
C ILE A 43 -1.13 -0.02 1.42
N LEU A 44 -0.15 0.87 1.55
CA LEU A 44 0.68 0.99 2.74
C LEU A 44 0.31 2.29 3.45
N ILE A 45 -0.04 2.21 4.72
CA ILE A 45 -0.43 3.37 5.53
C ILE A 45 0.51 3.47 6.72
N ASN A 46 1.13 4.64 6.90
CA ASN A 46 1.83 4.95 8.13
C ASN A 46 0.83 5.48 9.16
N GLN A 47 0.73 4.82 10.31
CA GLN A 47 -0.21 5.16 11.40
C GLN A 47 0.47 5.83 12.60
N GLU A 48 1.78 6.06 12.55
CA GLU A 48 2.49 6.91 13.51
C GLU A 48 2.24 8.41 13.27
#